data_AF-A0A662YTK8-F1
#
_entry.id   AF-A0A662YTK8-F1
#
_cell.length_a   1.000
_cell.length_b   1.000
_cell.length_c   1.000
_cell.angle_alpha   90.00
_cell.angle_beta   90.00
_cell.angle_gamma   90.00
#
_symmetry.space_group_name_H-M   'P 1'
#
loop_
_entity.id
_entity.type
_entity.pdbx_description
1 polymer ?
#
loop_
_entity_poly.entity_id
_entity_poly.type
_entity_poly.pdbx_seq_one_letter_code
_entity_poly.pdbx_strand_id
1 'polypeptide(L)'
;VLQEDDDKPEDCIPDSPGNQDAREFLAHAPTKGLWMPLGKEVKVMQCWRCKRYGHRTGDRECPFFIKGNQKLEQFRVAHEDPMYDLIRENRRFEKETRYLLYF
;
A
#
# COMPACT_ATOMS: atom_id res chain seq x y z
N VAL A 1 7.02 9.17 20.91
CA VAL A 1 6.80 9.51 19.49
C VAL A 1 7.96 8.90 18.74
N LEU A 2 7.76 7.72 18.15
CA LEU A 2 8.77 7.15 17.25
C LEU A 2 8.66 7.94 15.95
N GLN A 3 9.73 8.61 15.57
CA GLN A 3 9.84 9.26 14.27
C GLN A 3 9.94 8.11 13.26
N GLU A 4 8.83 7.79 12.60
CA GLU A 4 8.84 6.83 11.50
C GLU A 4 9.68 7.47 10.38
N ASP A 5 10.88 6.96 10.16
CA ASP A 5 11.68 7.33 9.01
C ASP A 5 10.91 6.87 7.78
N ASP A 6 10.41 7.82 6.98
CA ASP A 6 9.73 7.52 5.72
C ASP A 6 10.68 6.73 4.81
N ASP A 7 10.34 5.46 4.51
CA ASP A 7 11.09 4.59 3.61
C ASP A 7 11.33 5.29 2.26
N LYS A 8 12.59 5.58 1.90
CA LYS A 8 12.90 6.34 0.69
C LYS A 8 12.99 5.43 -0.53
N PRO A 9 12.68 5.93 -1.74
CA PRO A 9 12.72 5.10 -2.96
C PRO A 9 14.11 4.48 -3.24
N GLU A 10 15.20 5.18 -2.89
CA GLU A 10 16.57 4.71 -3.04
C GLU A 10 16.94 3.54 -2.11
N ASP A 11 16.20 3.32 -1.02
CA ASP A 11 16.49 2.26 -0.04
C ASP A 11 16.13 0.86 -0.57
N CYS A 12 15.32 0.80 -1.63
CA CYS A 12 15.00 -0.44 -2.33
C CYS A 12 16.17 -0.97 -3.19
N ILE A 13 17.20 -0.16 -3.43
CA ILE A 13 18.33 -0.50 -4.29
C ILE A 13 19.54 -0.86 -3.41
N PRO A 14 20.13 -2.06 -3.58
CA PRO A 14 21.31 -2.46 -2.82
C PRO A 14 22.49 -1.51 -3.01
N ASP A 15 23.24 -1.26 -1.94
CA ASP A 15 24.44 -0.40 -1.94
C ASP A 15 25.64 -1.10 -2.58
N SER A 16 25.60 -1.21 -3.90
CA SER A 16 26.69 -1.74 -4.71
C SER A 16 27.23 -0.64 -5.62
N PRO A 17 28.53 -0.66 -5.97
CA PRO A 17 29.15 0.40 -6.77
C PRO A 17 28.49 0.61 -8.14
N GLY A 18 27.86 -0.41 -8.73
CA GLY A 18 27.12 -0.27 -9.99
C GLY A 18 25.74 0.41 -9.87
N ASN A 19 25.27 0.66 -8.64
CA ASN A 19 23.94 1.21 -8.37
C ASN A 19 23.97 2.65 -7.83
N GLN A 20 25.16 3.23 -7.64
CA GLN A 20 25.32 4.55 -7.01
C GLN A 20 24.56 5.63 -7.76
N ASP A 21 24.71 5.68 -9.09
CA ASP A 21 24.02 6.63 -9.96
C ASP A 21 22.49 6.54 -9.82
N ALA A 22 21.95 5.32 -9.71
CA ALA A 22 20.51 5.10 -9.57
C ALA A 22 19.99 5.56 -8.20
N ARG A 23 20.77 5.35 -7.13
CA ARG A 23 20.42 5.81 -5.77
C ARG A 23 20.48 7.34 -5.70
N GLU A 24 21.54 7.95 -6.20
CA GLU A 24 21.71 9.41 -6.23
C GLU A 24 20.61 10.09 -7.04
N PHE A 25 20.26 9.50 -8.18
CA PHE A 25 19.15 9.94 -9.01
C PHE A 25 17.82 9.93 -8.26
N LEU A 26 17.47 8.82 -7.59
CA LEU A 26 16.20 8.70 -6.86
C LEU A 26 16.14 9.63 -5.65
N ALA A 27 17.26 9.85 -4.95
CA ALA A 27 17.34 10.77 -3.82
C ALA A 27 17.06 12.23 -4.21
N HIS A 28 17.39 12.64 -5.44
CA HIS A 28 17.16 13.98 -5.97
C HIS A 28 15.93 14.07 -6.88
N ALA A 29 15.29 12.94 -7.18
CA ALA A 29 14.16 12.90 -8.10
C ALA A 29 12.92 13.57 -7.49
N PRO A 30 12.10 14.27 -8.30
CA PRO A 30 10.83 14.80 -7.83
C PRO A 30 9.92 13.67 -7.34
N THR A 31 9.52 13.71 -6.07
CA THR A 31 8.65 12.70 -5.46
C THR A 31 7.19 12.78 -5.93
N LYS A 32 6.83 13.91 -6.57
CA LYS A 32 5.49 14.17 -7.11
C LYS A 32 5.59 14.48 -8.60
N GLY A 33 4.89 13.70 -9.43
CA GLY A 33 4.74 13.96 -10.86
C GLY A 33 5.47 12.96 -11.77
N LEU A 34 5.31 13.18 -13.07
CA LEU A 34 5.95 12.41 -14.12
C LEU A 34 7.32 13.01 -14.41
N TRP A 35 8.39 12.41 -13.89
CA TRP A 35 9.74 12.88 -14.21
C TRP A 35 10.31 12.06 -15.36
N MET A 36 10.80 12.74 -16.40
CA MET A 36 11.36 12.13 -17.61
C MET A 36 12.78 12.63 -17.91
N PRO A 37 13.77 12.23 -17.12
CA PRO A 37 15.16 12.40 -17.52
C PRO A 37 15.45 11.41 -18.65
N LEU A 38 15.94 11.91 -19.79
CA LEU A 38 16.31 11.11 -20.97
C LEU A 38 15.13 10.47 -21.74
N GLY A 39 13.91 11.01 -21.59
CA GLY A 39 12.72 10.53 -22.32
C GLY A 39 12.17 9.19 -21.84
N LYS A 40 12.69 8.65 -20.73
CA LYS A 40 12.12 7.50 -20.04
C LYS A 40 11.24 7.97 -18.89
N GLU A 41 10.01 7.46 -18.85
CA GLU A 41 9.09 7.73 -17.76
C GLU A 41 9.57 7.08 -16.46
N VAL A 42 9.87 7.87 -15.44
CA VAL A 42 10.19 7.36 -14.10
C VAL A 42 9.07 7.76 -13.13
N LYS A 43 8.44 6.74 -12.55
CA LYS A 43 7.39 6.90 -11.53
C LYS A 43 7.98 6.75 -10.13
N VAL A 44 8.39 7.86 -9.51
CA VAL A 44 9.01 7.88 -8.15
C VAL A 44 7.97 7.93 -7.03
N MET A 45 6.70 7.66 -7.33
CA MET A 45 5.62 7.68 -6.35
C MET A 45 5.36 6.31 -5.73
N GLN A 46 5.04 6.30 -4.44
CA GLN A 46 4.64 5.10 -3.72
C GLN A 46 3.16 4.77 -4.01
N CYS A 47 2.89 3.54 -4.41
CA CYS A 47 1.53 3.05 -4.61
C CYS A 47 0.82 2.89 -3.27
N TRP A 48 -0.35 3.52 -3.10
CA TRP A 48 -1.10 3.42 -1.84
C TRP A 48 -1.56 1.99 -1.52
N ARG A 49 -1.91 1.21 -2.56
CA ARG A 49 -2.40 -0.17 -2.38
C ARG A 49 -1.31 -1.12 -1.94
N CYS A 50 -0.13 -1.10 -2.54
CA CYS A 50 0.91 -2.10 -2.26
C CYS A 50 2.13 -1.55 -1.51
N LYS A 51 2.17 -0.24 -1.26
CA LYS A 51 3.26 0.50 -0.60
C LYS A 51 4.61 0.38 -1.29
N ARG A 52 4.65 -0.06 -2.56
CA ARG A 52 5.86 -0.10 -3.39
C ARG A 52 5.96 1.12 -4.29
N TYR A 53 7.19 1.57 -4.53
CA TYR A 53 7.51 2.59 -5.53
C TYR A 53 7.44 2.03 -6.97
N GLY A 54 7.46 2.91 -7.96
CA GLY A 54 7.56 2.54 -9.38
C GLY A 54 6.25 2.54 -10.16
N HIS A 55 5.09 2.67 -9.51
CA HIS A 55 3.79 2.68 -10.20
C HIS A 55 2.71 3.45 -9.43
N ARG A 56 1.61 3.79 -10.11
CA ARG A 56 0.44 4.45 -9.51
C ARG A 56 -0.59 3.45 -9.01
N THR A 57 -1.43 3.88 -8.09
CA THR A 57 -2.63 3.13 -7.71
C THR A 57 -3.54 2.95 -8.93
N GLY A 58 -3.71 1.70 -9.38
CA GLY A 58 -4.51 1.36 -10.56
C GLY A 58 -3.69 0.91 -11.77
N ASP A 59 -2.35 1.02 -11.72
CA ASP A 59 -1.49 0.44 -12.75
C ASP A 59 -1.54 -1.09 -12.69
N ARG A 60 -1.47 -1.75 -13.86
CA ARG A 60 -1.49 -3.22 -13.99
C ARG A 60 -0.27 -3.90 -13.34
N GLU A 61 0.80 -3.13 -13.15
CA GLU A 61 2.03 -3.54 -12.48
C GLU A 61 1.84 -3.77 -10.99
N CYS A 62 0.76 -3.23 -10.40
CA CYS A 62 0.46 -3.43 -8.99
C CYS A 62 0.14 -4.92 -8.74
N PRO A 63 0.81 -5.59 -7.77
CA PRO A 63 0.52 -6.99 -7.41
C PRO A 63 -0.95 -7.23 -7.01
N PHE A 64 -1.58 -6.18 -6.48
CA PHE A 64 -2.95 -6.19 -5.98
C PHE A 64 -3.95 -5.69 -7.01
N PHE A 65 -3.54 -5.51 -8.27
CA PHE A 65 -4.43 -5.11 -9.36
C PHE A 65 -5.52 -6.16 -9.60
N ILE A 66 -5.13 -7.44 -9.74
CA ILE A 66 -6.08 -8.55 -9.98
C ILE A 66 -6.55 -9.16 -8.66
N LYS A 67 -5.63 -9.44 -7.73
CA LYS A 67 -5.94 -10.14 -6.46
C LYS A 67 -6.65 -9.25 -5.42
N GLY A 68 -6.60 -7.93 -5.57
CA GLY A 68 -7.04 -7.00 -4.53
C GLY A 68 -6.12 -7.00 -3.30
N ASN A 69 -6.33 -6.07 -2.37
CA ASN A 69 -5.56 -5.99 -1.11
C ASN A 69 -6.48 -6.21 0.10
N GLN A 70 -7.03 -7.42 0.21
CA GLN A 70 -8.07 -7.72 1.19
C GLN A 70 -7.58 -7.59 2.65
N LYS A 71 -6.34 -7.97 2.93
CA LYS A 71 -5.79 -7.91 4.30
C LYS A 71 -5.57 -6.47 4.77
N LEU A 72 -4.94 -5.64 3.95
CA LEU A 72 -4.73 -4.23 4.30
C LEU A 72 -6.07 -3.49 4.40
N GLU A 73 -7.01 -3.79 3.50
CA GLU A 73 -8.34 -3.18 3.56
C GLU A 73 -9.10 -3.61 4.81
N GLN A 74 -9.01 -4.88 5.23
CA GLN A 74 -9.60 -5.34 6.48
C GLN A 74 -9.01 -4.63 7.69
N PHE A 75 -7.69 -4.45 7.73
CA PHE A 75 -7.02 -3.69 8.79
C PHE A 75 -7.53 -2.23 8.80
N ARG A 76 -7.57 -1.59 7.62
CA ARG A 76 -8.03 -0.22 7.48
C ARG A 76 -9.47 -0.04 7.97
N VAL A 77 -10.38 -0.90 7.51
CA VAL A 77 -11.79 -0.87 7.95
C VAL A 77 -11.91 -1.11 9.45
N ALA A 78 -11.15 -2.06 10.02
CA ALA A 78 -11.22 -2.35 11.45
C ALA A 78 -10.75 -1.19 12.34
N HIS A 79 -9.81 -0.37 11.86
CA HIS A 79 -9.25 0.75 12.62
C HIS A 79 -9.90 2.10 12.32
N GLU A 80 -10.39 2.31 11.09
CA GLU A 80 -10.96 3.59 10.65
C GLU A 80 -12.48 3.66 10.82
N ASP A 81 -13.20 2.53 10.85
CA ASP A 81 -14.66 2.51 11.02
C ASP A 81 -15.04 2.46 12.51
N PRO A 82 -15.61 3.54 13.09
CA PRO A 82 -16.03 3.57 14.48
C PRO A 82 -17.15 2.57 14.80
N MET A 83 -17.86 2.09 13.78
CA MET A 83 -18.95 1.12 13.92
C MET A 83 -18.49 -0.32 13.74
N TYR A 84 -17.20 -0.56 13.51
CA TYR A 84 -16.67 -1.89 13.20
C TYR A 84 -17.06 -2.94 14.25
N ASP A 85 -16.85 -2.62 15.53
CA ASP A 85 -17.16 -3.56 16.63
C ASP A 85 -18.65 -3.85 16.73
N LEU A 86 -19.52 -2.84 16.60
CA LEU A 86 -20.98 -3.02 16.62
C LEU A 86 -21.45 -3.89 15.45
N ILE A 87 -20.97 -3.63 14.24
CA ILE A 87 -21.31 -4.41 13.05
C ILE A 87 -20.82 -5.86 13.22
N ARG A 88 -19.62 -6.06 13.79
CA ARG A 88 -19.07 -7.38 14.05
C ARG A 88 -19.91 -8.16 15.06
N GLU A 89 -20.37 -7.52 16.12
CA GLU A 89 -21.24 -8.12 17.15
C GLU A 89 -22.62 -8.48 16.60
N ASN A 90 -23.27 -7.56 15.88
CA ASN A 90 -24.57 -7.84 15.23
C ASN A 90 -24.49 -9.05 14.30
N ARG A 91 -23.43 -9.16 13.49
CA ARG A 91 -23.22 -10.33 12.62
C ARG A 91 -23.01 -11.64 13.39
N ARG A 92 -22.46 -11.61 14.61
CA ARG A 92 -22.34 -12.79 15.46
C ARG A 92 -23.72 -13.18 16.00
N PHE A 93 -24.46 -12.21 16.52
CA PHE A 93 -25.80 -12.41 17.05
C PHE A 93 -26.78 -12.97 16.01
N GLU A 94 -26.75 -12.45 14.78
CA GLU A 94 -27.56 -12.98 13.67
C GLU A 94 -27.24 -14.45 13.36
N LYS A 95 -25.95 -14.83 13.38
CA LYS A 95 -25.55 -16.22 13.15
C LYS A 95 -26.02 -17.13 14.27
N GLU A 96 -25.85 -16.73 15.52
CA GLU A 96 -26.30 -17.51 16.69
C GLU A 96 -27.81 -17.69 16.70
N THR A 97 -28.56 -16.60 16.50
CA THR A 97 -30.02 -16.64 16.36
C THR A 97 -30.44 -17.57 15.23
N ARG A 98 -29.75 -17.52 14.09
CA ARG A 98 -30.00 -18.43 12.98
C ARG A 98 -29.77 -19.89 13.36
N TYR A 99 -28.67 -20.21 14.06
CA TYR A 99 -28.44 -21.59 14.54
C TYR A 99 -29.51 -22.04 15.52
N LEU A 100 -29.94 -21.17 16.43
CA LEU A 100 -31.01 -21.48 17.40
C LEU A 100 -32.38 -21.68 16.73
N LEU A 101 -32.64 -21.09 15.57
CA LEU A 101 -33.86 -21.33 14.80
C LEU A 101 -33.86 -22.67 14.05
N TYR A 102 -32.70 -23.30 13.91
CA TYR A 102 -32.54 -24.60 13.23
C TYR A 102 -32.45 -25.80 14.20
N PHE A 103 -32.52 -25.56 15.51
CA PHE A 103 -32.58 -26.57 16.58
C PHE A 103 -33.86 -26.40 17.39
#